data_AF-A0A351L936-F1
#
_entry.id   AF-A0A351L936-F1
#
_cell.length_a   1.000
_cell.length_b   1.000
_cell.length_c   1.000
_cell.angle_alpha   90.00
_cell.angle_beta   90.00
_cell.angle_gamma   90.00
#
_symmetry.space_group_name_H-M   'P 1'
#
loop_
_entity.id
_entity.type
_entity.pdbx_description
1 polymer ?
#
loop_
_entity_poly.entity_id
_entity_poly.type
_entity_poly.pdbx_seq_one_letter_code
_entity_poly.pdbx_strand_id
1 'polypeptide(L)'
;MLDGTTTPIDFGTTTSGNSVVKTFTINNTGNDVLSLSTPTLPTGFTLIGDFPTSVAASSTANFQLQLDATAVGNPSGTISFANNDSDENPFDFAIAG
;
A
#
# COMPACT_ATOMS: atom_id res chain seq x y z
N MET A 1 11.42 6.40 -5.14
CA MET A 1 10.47 6.70 -4.05
C MET A 1 9.07 6.66 -4.64
N LEU A 2 8.12 5.99 -3.98
CA LEU A 2 6.75 5.84 -4.50
C LEU A 2 5.80 6.96 -4.07
N ASP A 3 6.19 7.76 -3.07
CA ASP A 3 5.34 8.79 -2.52
C ASP A 3 4.88 9.81 -3.59
N GLY A 4 3.59 10.16 -3.58
CA GLY A 4 2.95 11.09 -4.50
C GLY A 4 2.86 10.60 -5.95
N THR A 5 3.15 9.33 -6.23
CA THR A 5 3.13 8.81 -7.61
C THR A 5 1.70 8.60 -8.13
N THR A 6 1.43 9.13 -9.32
CA THR A 6 0.13 9.01 -10.01
C THR A 6 0.11 7.88 -11.03
N THR A 7 1.27 7.37 -11.44
CA THR A 7 1.38 6.15 -12.27
C THR A 7 1.12 4.94 -11.38
N PRO A 8 0.04 4.16 -11.63
CA PRO A 8 -0.33 3.09 -10.73
C PRO A 8 0.67 1.93 -10.70
N ILE A 9 0.86 1.34 -9.53
CA ILE A 9 1.38 -0.03 -9.41
C ILE A 9 0.29 -0.99 -9.87
N ASP A 10 0.55 -1.67 -10.98
CA ASP A 10 -0.40 -2.59 -11.63
C ASP A 10 -0.38 -3.98 -10.98
N PHE A 11 -1.56 -4.44 -10.53
CA PHE A 11 -1.84 -5.79 -10.05
C PHE A 11 -1.87 -6.83 -11.16
N GLY A 12 -1.92 -6.39 -12.42
CA GLY A 12 -2.06 -7.22 -13.59
C GLY A 12 -3.51 -7.57 -13.84
N THR A 13 -3.74 -8.54 -14.72
CA THR A 13 -5.09 -9.01 -15.05
C THR A 13 -5.35 -10.38 -14.43
N THR A 14 -6.59 -10.61 -14.02
CA THR A 14 -7.05 -11.89 -13.49
C THR A 14 -8.51 -12.14 -13.90
N THR A 15 -8.99 -13.36 -13.70
CA THR A 15 -10.40 -13.69 -13.92
C THR A 15 -11.21 -13.48 -12.64
N SER A 16 -12.50 -13.18 -12.80
CA SER A 16 -13.40 -12.98 -11.65
C SER A 16 -13.36 -14.18 -10.70
N GLY A 17 -13.23 -13.92 -9.40
CA GLY A 17 -13.09 -14.92 -8.34
C GLY A 17 -11.66 -15.36 -8.06
N ASN A 18 -10.66 -14.90 -8.84
CA ASN A 18 -9.25 -15.20 -8.62
C ASN A 18 -8.50 -13.94 -8.17
N SER A 19 -8.39 -13.76 -6.85
CA SER A 19 -7.71 -12.60 -6.26
C SER A 19 -6.21 -12.62 -6.53
N VAL A 20 -5.58 -11.44 -6.59
CA VAL A 20 -4.13 -11.28 -6.79
C VAL A 20 -3.54 -10.56 -5.59
N VAL A 21 -2.50 -11.14 -4.98
CA VAL A 21 -1.82 -10.56 -3.82
C VAL A 21 -0.47 -9.97 -4.24
N LYS A 22 -0.17 -8.76 -3.74
CA LYS A 22 1.16 -8.15 -3.81
C LYS A 22 1.67 -7.81 -2.43
N THR A 23 2.95 -8.07 -2.22
CA THR A 23 3.69 -7.64 -1.04
C THR A 23 4.36 -6.30 -1.33
N PHE A 24 4.19 -5.36 -0.41
CA PHE A 24 4.85 -4.06 -0.42
C PHE A 24 5.82 -4.00 0.76
N THR A 25 6.92 -3.29 0.56
CA THR A 25 7.95 -3.06 1.57
C THR A 25 7.99 -1.58 1.91
N ILE A 26 7.76 -1.26 3.19
CA ILE A 26 8.02 0.05 3.77
C ILE A 26 9.49 0.08 4.15
N ASN A 27 10.20 1.09 3.67
CA ASN A 27 11.62 1.29 3.95
C ASN A 27 11.79 2.58 4.75
N ASN A 28 12.06 2.46 6.05
CA ASN A 28 12.38 3.62 6.87
C ASN A 28 13.88 3.91 6.72
N THR A 29 14.22 4.88 5.86
CA THR A 29 15.60 5.32 5.66
C THR A 29 16.06 6.37 6.67
N GLY A 30 15.17 6.81 7.57
CA GLY A 30 15.46 7.76 8.62
C GLY A 30 16.27 7.19 9.78
N ASN A 31 16.64 8.09 10.69
CA ASN A 31 17.38 7.77 11.92
C ASN A 31 16.48 7.56 13.14
N ASP A 32 15.18 7.85 13.02
CA ASP A 32 14.18 7.69 14.07
C ASP A 32 13.17 6.59 13.73
N VAL A 33 12.38 6.17 14.73
CA VAL A 33 11.29 5.21 14.53
C VAL A 33 10.15 5.86 13.74
N LEU A 34 9.81 5.26 12.60
CA LEU A 34 8.65 5.62 11.81
C LEU A 34 7.40 4.98 12.44
N SER A 35 6.45 5.80 12.87
CA SER A 35 5.14 5.36 13.37
C SER A 35 4.11 5.46 12.25
N LEU A 36 3.25 4.47 12.12
CA LEU A 36 2.35 4.28 10.98
C LEU A 36 0.91 4.10 11.45
N SER A 37 -0.02 4.69 10.70
CA SER A 37 -1.47 4.46 10.85
C SER A 37 -1.97 3.49 9.78
N THR A 38 -3.10 2.84 10.04
CA THR A 38 -3.75 1.93 9.08
C THR A 38 -4.01 2.63 7.75
N PRO A 39 -3.72 1.99 6.60
CA PRO A 39 -3.92 2.59 5.30
C PRO A 39 -5.39 2.71 4.91
N THR A 40 -5.71 3.78 4.21
CA THR A 40 -6.94 3.89 3.41
C THR A 40 -6.69 3.25 2.06
N LEU A 41 -7.60 2.37 1.63
CA LEU A 41 -7.51 1.63 0.37
C LEU A 41 -8.65 2.00 -0.58
N PRO A 42 -8.41 2.04 -1.90
CA PRO A 42 -9.48 2.19 -2.88
C PRO A 42 -10.37 0.94 -2.93
N THR A 43 -11.61 1.12 -3.40
CA THR A 43 -12.56 0.01 -3.58
C THR A 43 -11.99 -1.05 -4.52
N GLY A 44 -12.19 -2.33 -4.17
CA GLY A 44 -11.69 -3.48 -4.93
C GLY A 44 -10.33 -3.99 -4.45
N PHE A 45 -9.77 -3.36 -3.41
CA PHE A 45 -8.54 -3.78 -2.76
C PHE A 45 -8.71 -3.95 -1.25
N THR A 46 -8.03 -4.95 -0.70
CA THR A 46 -8.09 -5.30 0.72
C THR A 46 -6.68 -5.50 1.30
N LEU A 47 -6.46 -5.08 2.54
CA LEU A 47 -5.25 -5.40 3.30
C LEU A 47 -5.32 -6.85 3.78
N ILE A 48 -4.26 -7.62 3.53
CA ILE A 48 -4.12 -8.99 4.02
C ILE A 48 -3.18 -9.00 5.23
N GLY A 49 -3.66 -9.55 6.33
CA GLY A 49 -2.94 -9.58 7.60
C GLY A 49 -2.91 -8.21 8.28
N ASP A 50 -1.91 -8.02 9.13
CA ASP A 50 -1.73 -6.79 9.88
C ASP A 50 -0.86 -5.78 9.13
N PHE A 51 -1.21 -4.50 9.25
CA PHE A 51 -0.35 -3.41 8.82
C PHE A 51 0.65 -3.08 9.94
N PRO A 52 1.95 -2.89 9.66
CA PRO A 52 2.91 -2.49 10.68
C PRO A 52 2.51 -1.15 11.30
N THR A 53 2.52 -1.06 12.63
CA THR A 53 2.28 0.20 13.35
C THR A 53 3.54 1.03 13.54
N SER A 54 4.72 0.42 13.34
CA SER A 54 6.00 1.11 13.38
C SER A 54 7.08 0.37 12.60
N VAL A 55 8.08 1.11 12.12
CA VAL A 55 9.30 0.58 11.51
C VAL A 55 10.50 1.24 12.19
N ALA A 56 11.40 0.46 12.75
CA ALA A 56 12.63 0.98 13.37
C ALA A 56 13.47 1.79 12.37
N ALA A 57 14.33 2.66 12.88
CA ALA A 57 15.28 3.42 12.06
C ALA A 57 16.11 2.49 11.16
N SER A 58 16.36 2.92 9.93
CA SER A 58 17.16 2.17 8.94
C SER A 58 16.72 0.72 8.73
N SER A 59 15.42 0.44 8.90
CA SER A 59 14.83 -0.90 8.82
C SER A 59 13.64 -0.94 7.88
N THR A 60 13.14 -2.15 7.60
CA THR A 60 12.01 -2.36 6.72
C THR A 60 10.88 -3.14 7.39
N ALA A 61 9.67 -2.99 6.88
CA ALA A 61 8.52 -3.83 7.21
C ALA A 61 7.72 -4.15 5.95
N ASN A 62 7.04 -5.29 5.94
CA ASN A 62 6.21 -5.69 4.80
C ASN A 62 4.73 -5.62 5.17
N PHE A 63 3.90 -5.32 4.18
CA PHE A 63 2.46 -5.51 4.24
C PHE A 63 1.97 -6.08 2.89
N GLN A 64 0.79 -6.68 2.90
CA GLN A 64 0.25 -7.33 1.71
C GLN A 64 -1.10 -6.73 1.35
N LEU A 65 -1.30 -6.51 0.07
CA LEU A 65 -2.57 -6.07 -0.48
C LEU A 65 -3.08 -7.08 -1.47
N GLN A 66 -4.39 -7.20 -1.52
CA GLN A 66 -5.10 -8.06 -2.43
C GLN A 66 -5.97 -7.22 -3.36
N LEU A 67 -5.86 -7.46 -4.67
CA LEU A 67 -6.92 -7.19 -5.61
C LEU A 67 -7.99 -8.26 -5.43
N ASP A 68 -9.20 -7.85 -5.02
CA ASP A 68 -10.24 -8.80 -4.65
C ASP A 68 -10.79 -9.58 -5.85
N ALA A 69 -10.87 -8.93 -7.02
CA ALA A 69 -11.33 -9.51 -8.28
C ALA A 69 -12.72 -10.18 -8.21
N THR A 70 -13.65 -9.65 -7.42
CA THR A 70 -14.99 -10.22 -7.23
C THR A 70 -15.96 -9.95 -8.40
N ALA A 71 -15.66 -8.96 -9.23
CA ALA A 71 -16.42 -8.61 -10.42
C ALA A 71 -15.49 -8.16 -11.55
N VAL A 72 -15.96 -8.25 -12.79
CA VAL A 72 -15.25 -7.73 -13.95
C VAL A 72 -15.17 -6.20 -13.86
N GLY A 73 -13.96 -5.66 -13.98
CA GLY A 73 -13.71 -4.22 -13.92
C GLY A 73 -12.21 -3.93 -13.93
N ASN A 74 -11.87 -2.66 -13.75
CA ASN A 74 -10.49 -2.21 -13.56
C ASN A 74 -10.43 -1.31 -12.32
N PRO A 75 -10.47 -1.87 -11.10
CA PRO A 75 -10.38 -1.09 -9.89
C PRO A 75 -9.05 -0.32 -9.84
N SER A 76 -9.11 0.95 -9.48
CA SER A 76 -7.94 1.81 -9.37
C SER A 76 -8.18 2.90 -8.33
N GLY A 77 -7.09 3.45 -7.81
CA GLY A 77 -7.12 4.58 -6.89
C GLY A 77 -5.82 4.73 -6.12
N THR A 78 -5.83 5.59 -5.11
CA THR A 78 -4.66 5.90 -4.30
C THR A 78 -4.75 5.22 -2.95
N ILE A 79 -3.66 4.59 -2.54
CA ILE A 79 -3.45 4.16 -1.16
C ILE A 79 -2.81 5.32 -0.43
N SER A 80 -3.27 5.56 0.80
CA SER A 80 -2.68 6.60 1.66
C SER A 80 -2.63 6.13 3.11
N PHE A 81 -1.53 6.39 3.80
CA PHE A 81 -1.42 6.15 5.24
C PHE A 81 -0.65 7.29 5.92
N ALA A 82 -1.19 7.72 7.06
CA ALA A 82 -0.53 8.72 7.88
C ALA A 82 0.68 8.11 8.61
N ASN A 83 1.70 8.92 8.81
CA ASN A 83 2.91 8.57 9.55
C ASN A 83 3.49 9.79 10.29
N ASN A 84 4.58 9.61 11.03
CA ASN A 84 5.23 10.69 11.78
C ASN A 84 6.42 11.34 11.06
N ASP A 85 6.62 11.06 9.77
CA ASP A 85 7.60 11.74 8.93
C ASP A 85 6.99 13.03 8.35
N SER A 86 7.63 14.16 8.59
CA SER A 86 6.96 15.46 8.46
C SER A 86 6.78 15.94 7.02
N ASP A 87 7.64 15.50 6.11
CA ASP A 87 7.62 15.83 4.68
C ASP A 87 6.92 14.77 3.82
N GLU A 88 6.64 13.60 4.39
CA GLU A 88 6.08 12.43 3.71
C GLU A 88 4.80 11.92 4.41
N ASN A 89 4.07 12.82 5.09
CA ASN A 89 2.82 12.51 5.77
C ASN A 89 1.62 13.29 5.18
N PRO A 90 0.61 12.59 4.61
CA PRO A 90 0.56 11.12 4.47
C PRO A 90 1.51 10.62 3.37
N PHE A 91 1.87 9.34 3.45
CA PHE A 91 2.55 8.66 2.35
C PHE A 91 1.48 8.06 1.43
N ASP A 92 1.59 8.32 0.12
CA ASP A 92 0.58 7.84 -0.84
C ASP A 92 1.14 7.40 -2.19
N PHE A 93 0.44 6.48 -2.84
CA PHE A 93 0.77 6.03 -4.19
C PHE A 93 -0.44 5.41 -4.90
N ALA A 94 -0.47 5.51 -6.23
CA ALA A 94 -1.53 4.94 -7.04
C ALA A 94 -1.37 3.42 -7.24
N ILE A 95 -2.50 2.70 -7.30
CA ILE A 95 -2.61 1.28 -7.65
C ILE A 95 -3.76 1.04 -8.64
N ALA A 96 -3.63 -0.01 -9.45
CA ALA A 96 -4.66 -0.45 -10.39
C ALA A 96 -4.63 -1.98 -10.55
N GLY A 97 -5.71 -2.57 -11.03
CA GLY A 97 -5.83 -4.01 -11.28
C GLY A 97 -7.09 -4.37 -12.06
#